data_AF-A0A024UAB2-F1
#
_entry.id   AF-A0A024UAB2-F1
#
_cell.length_a   1.000
_cell.length_b   1.000
_cell.length_c   1.000
_cell.angle_alpha   90.00
_cell.angle_beta   90.00
_cell.angle_gamma   90.00
#
_symmetry.space_group_name_H-M   'P 1'
#
loop_
_entity.id
_entity.type
_entity.pdbx_description
1 polymer ?
#
loop_
_entity_poly.entity_id
_entity_poly.type
_entity_poly.pdbx_seq_one_letter_code
_entity_poly.pdbx_strand_id
1 'polypeptide(L)'
;MFKALIVLGLAAQAAAFPSFVAQVPNGDKVAGVGAIGHVNPAGGGARNAFGQAFSRAGTKWTPELCQADSDGDGATNGEELGDPCCTWKVGATLSTTTATHPGRADTFTADQLKTLKCTTSPSTTAKPLVSAATTSSSVVFAVAAAAVALFVQ
;
A
#
# COMPACT_ATOMS: atom_id res chain seq x y z
N MET A 1 -38.78 -36.75 -28.65
CA MET A 1 -37.35 -36.36 -28.66
C MET A 1 -37.21 -35.05 -27.91
N PHE A 2 -36.95 -35.06 -26.60
CA PHE A 2 -36.78 -33.85 -25.79
C PHE A 2 -35.29 -33.67 -25.48
N LYS A 3 -34.64 -32.72 -26.17
CA LYS A 3 -33.27 -32.30 -25.86
C LYS A 3 -33.33 -31.34 -24.67
N ALA A 4 -33.16 -31.86 -23.46
CA ALA A 4 -32.92 -31.04 -22.29
C ALA A 4 -31.49 -30.50 -22.38
N LEU A 5 -31.34 -29.23 -22.76
CA LEU A 5 -30.08 -28.51 -22.66
C LEU A 5 -29.85 -28.16 -21.20
N ILE A 6 -29.04 -28.96 -20.52
CA ILE A 6 -28.55 -28.67 -19.17
C ILE A 6 -27.52 -27.54 -19.31
N VAL A 7 -27.92 -26.32 -18.98
CA VAL A 7 -27.00 -25.18 -18.86
C VAL A 7 -26.25 -25.36 -17.54
N LEU A 8 -25.02 -25.87 -17.62
CA LEU A 8 -24.11 -25.97 -16.49
C LEU A 8 -23.59 -24.56 -16.16
N GLY A 9 -24.26 -23.87 -15.24
CA GLY A 9 -23.82 -22.57 -14.74
C GLY A 9 -22.51 -22.72 -13.95
N LEU A 10 -21.40 -22.22 -14.49
CA LEU A 10 -20.17 -22.02 -13.74
C LEU A 10 -20.42 -20.91 -12.68
N ALA A 11 -20.79 -21.32 -11.48
CA ALA A 11 -20.71 -20.42 -10.32
C ALA A 11 -19.22 -20.21 -10.01
N ALA A 12 -18.66 -19.10 -10.49
CA ALA A 12 -17.35 -18.64 -10.07
C ALA A 12 -17.41 -18.34 -8.56
N GLN A 13 -16.93 -19.26 -7.74
CA GLN A 13 -16.80 -19.05 -6.31
C GLN A 13 -15.75 -17.96 -6.13
N ALA A 14 -16.18 -16.75 -5.78
CA ALA A 14 -15.31 -15.62 -5.49
C ALA A 14 -14.53 -15.90 -4.19
N ALA A 15 -13.48 -16.70 -4.28
CA ALA A 15 -12.50 -16.96 -3.21
C ALA A 15 -11.61 -15.74 -2.90
N ALA A 16 -12.10 -14.53 -3.20
CA ALA A 16 -11.33 -13.29 -3.19
C ALA A 16 -11.12 -12.73 -1.77
N PHE A 17 -11.87 -13.23 -0.79
CA PHE A 17 -11.95 -12.61 0.52
C PHE A 17 -10.65 -12.72 1.35
N PRO A 18 -10.01 -13.90 1.50
CA PRO A 18 -8.76 -14.02 2.26
C PRO A 18 -7.57 -13.36 1.55
N SER A 19 -7.56 -13.35 0.21
CA SER A 19 -6.42 -12.84 -0.55
C SER A 19 -6.22 -11.34 -0.42
N PHE A 20 -7.28 -10.55 -0.19
CA PHE A 20 -7.17 -9.11 0.04
C PHE A 20 -6.76 -8.78 1.48
N VAL A 21 -7.22 -9.57 2.45
CA VAL A 21 -6.80 -9.43 3.85
C VAL A 21 -5.29 -9.62 3.98
N ALA A 22 -4.71 -10.54 3.20
CA ALA A 22 -3.25 -10.76 3.16
C ALA A 22 -2.45 -9.68 2.42
N GLN A 23 -3.12 -8.73 1.73
CA GLN A 23 -2.45 -7.66 0.96
C GLN A 23 -2.18 -6.40 1.79
N VAL A 24 -2.57 -6.40 3.05
CA VAL A 24 -2.41 -5.28 3.99
C VAL A 24 -1.78 -5.80 5.29
N PRO A 25 -0.98 -4.99 6.00
CA PRO A 25 -0.41 -5.40 7.28
C PRO A 25 -1.52 -5.70 8.29
N ASN A 26 -1.37 -6.76 9.08
CA ASN A 26 -2.27 -7.13 10.17
C ASN A 26 -3.78 -7.09 9.83
N GLY A 27 -4.16 -7.31 8.57
CA GLY A 27 -5.56 -7.20 8.15
C GLY A 27 -6.49 -8.22 8.80
N ASP A 28 -5.93 -9.31 9.32
CA ASP A 28 -6.62 -10.35 10.09
C ASP A 28 -6.57 -10.12 11.62
N LYS A 29 -5.94 -9.03 12.08
CA LYS A 29 -5.74 -8.71 13.50
C LYS A 29 -6.67 -7.60 14.01
N VAL A 30 -7.58 -7.10 13.17
CA VAL A 30 -8.63 -6.17 13.60
C VAL A 30 -9.72 -6.97 14.33
N ALA A 31 -9.92 -6.68 15.61
CA ALA A 31 -10.78 -7.48 16.48
C ALA A 31 -12.24 -7.55 15.97
N GLY A 32 -12.74 -8.76 15.75
CA GLY A 32 -14.12 -9.00 15.33
C GLY A 32 -14.44 -8.63 13.87
N VAL A 33 -13.43 -8.35 13.05
CA VAL A 33 -13.61 -7.88 11.66
C VAL A 33 -12.88 -8.81 10.70
N GLY A 34 -13.63 -9.49 9.83
CA GLY A 34 -13.07 -10.31 8.75
C GLY A 34 -12.85 -9.52 7.45
N ALA A 35 -13.49 -8.35 7.31
CA ALA A 35 -13.49 -7.51 6.11
C ALA A 35 -13.18 -6.04 6.40
N ILE A 36 -11.93 -5.68 6.66
CA ILE A 36 -11.60 -4.29 7.03
C ILE A 36 -11.91 -3.25 5.92
N GLY A 37 -12.11 -3.69 4.68
CA GLY A 37 -12.50 -2.83 3.54
C GLY A 37 -14.00 -2.71 3.27
N HIS A 38 -14.86 -3.31 4.09
CA HIS A 38 -16.30 -3.33 3.89
C HIS A 38 -17.05 -2.70 5.06
N VAL A 39 -18.26 -2.22 4.80
CA VAL A 39 -19.18 -1.76 5.87
C VAL A 39 -19.68 -2.95 6.68
N ASN A 40 -19.95 -4.08 6.01
CA ASN A 40 -20.24 -5.33 6.70
C ASN A 40 -18.92 -5.97 7.16
N PRO A 41 -18.68 -6.17 8.47
CA PRO A 41 -17.44 -6.76 8.98
C PRO A 41 -17.22 -8.21 8.55
N ALA A 42 -18.27 -8.92 8.14
CA ALA A 42 -18.18 -10.26 7.54
C ALA A 42 -17.88 -10.22 6.03
N GLY A 43 -17.92 -9.04 5.40
CA GLY A 43 -17.64 -8.85 3.98
C GLY A 43 -18.84 -8.67 3.08
N GLY A 44 -18.55 -8.43 1.80
CA GLY A 44 -19.56 -8.17 0.78
C GLY A 44 -20.23 -6.80 0.93
N GLY A 45 -21.16 -6.50 0.03
CA GLY A 45 -21.85 -5.21 0.01
C GLY A 45 -20.93 -4.01 -0.22
N ALA A 46 -21.33 -2.86 0.29
CA ALA A 46 -20.63 -1.60 0.12
C ALA A 46 -19.25 -1.60 0.80
N ARG A 47 -18.28 -0.93 0.15
CA ARG A 47 -16.95 -0.67 0.71
C ARG A 47 -16.99 0.57 1.60
N ASN A 48 -16.28 0.50 2.73
CA ASN A 48 -16.03 1.67 3.57
C ASN A 48 -14.96 2.58 2.92
N ALA A 49 -14.60 3.68 3.59
CA ALA A 49 -13.66 4.65 3.03
C ALA A 49 -12.28 4.03 2.72
N PHE A 50 -11.76 3.20 3.63
CA PHE A 50 -10.53 2.43 3.43
C PHE A 50 -10.62 1.50 2.23
N GLY A 51 -11.67 0.68 2.13
CA GLY A 51 -11.84 -0.26 1.02
C GLY A 51 -11.96 0.44 -0.34
N GLN A 52 -12.55 1.63 -0.38
CA GLN A 52 -12.56 2.46 -1.58
C GLN A 52 -11.15 3.00 -1.89
N ALA A 53 -10.41 3.46 -0.89
CA ALA A 53 -9.02 3.92 -1.06
C ALA A 53 -8.10 2.79 -1.53
N PHE A 54 -8.18 1.61 -0.91
CA PHE A 54 -7.46 0.40 -1.30
C PHE A 54 -7.80 -0.02 -2.73
N SER A 55 -9.07 0.08 -3.13
CA SER A 55 -9.47 -0.17 -4.51
C SER A 55 -8.87 0.85 -5.49
N ARG A 56 -8.83 2.13 -5.14
CA ARG A 56 -8.21 3.18 -5.97
C ARG A 56 -6.70 3.01 -6.08
N ALA A 57 -6.06 2.46 -5.05
CA ALA A 57 -4.66 2.06 -5.06
C ALA A 57 -4.39 0.78 -5.87
N GLY A 58 -5.39 0.25 -6.59
CA GLY A 58 -5.25 -0.97 -7.39
C GLY A 58 -5.10 -2.22 -6.53
N THR A 59 -5.73 -2.24 -5.36
CA THR A 59 -5.63 -3.30 -4.34
C THR A 59 -4.17 -3.59 -3.98
N LYS A 60 -3.42 -2.54 -3.61
CA LYS A 60 -2.03 -2.65 -3.18
C LYS A 60 -1.81 -1.82 -1.94
N TRP A 61 -0.94 -2.32 -1.05
CA TRP A 61 -0.39 -1.54 0.05
C TRP A 61 0.67 -0.56 -0.47
N THR A 62 0.21 0.56 -1.01
CA THR A 62 1.06 1.65 -1.51
C THR A 62 1.42 2.61 -0.37
N PRO A 63 2.56 3.33 -0.44
CA PRO A 63 2.89 4.38 0.52
C PRO A 63 1.77 5.41 0.70
N GLU A 64 1.10 5.81 -0.39
CA GLU A 64 0.01 6.79 -0.36
C GLU A 64 -1.20 6.28 0.42
N LEU A 65 -1.58 5.02 0.19
CA LEU A 65 -2.62 4.37 0.99
C LEU A 65 -2.19 4.27 2.45
N CYS A 66 -0.97 3.82 2.74
CA CYS A 66 -0.50 3.69 4.11
C CYS A 66 -0.55 5.02 4.88
N GLN A 67 -0.18 6.13 4.25
CA GLN A 67 -0.15 7.46 4.85
C GLN A 67 -1.51 8.17 4.90
N ALA A 68 -2.52 7.65 4.20
CA ALA A 68 -3.85 8.22 4.23
C ALA A 68 -4.55 7.92 5.56
N ASP A 69 -5.26 8.90 6.09
CA ASP A 69 -6.27 8.76 7.14
C ASP A 69 -7.62 8.61 6.43
N SER A 70 -8.10 7.37 6.27
CA SER A 70 -9.26 7.11 5.41
C SER A 70 -10.59 7.44 6.08
N ASP A 71 -10.66 7.37 7.40
CA ASP A 71 -11.88 7.51 8.19
C ASP A 71 -11.92 8.76 9.08
N GLY A 72 -10.81 9.50 9.15
CA GLY A 72 -10.74 10.86 9.66
C GLY A 72 -10.58 10.94 11.18
N ASP A 73 -10.00 9.92 11.82
CA ASP A 73 -9.79 9.91 13.28
C ASP A 73 -8.41 10.43 13.72
N GLY A 74 -7.57 10.82 12.76
CA GLY A 74 -6.23 11.38 12.98
C GLY A 74 -5.10 10.34 13.01
N ALA A 75 -5.41 9.05 12.93
CA ALA A 75 -4.45 8.00 12.65
C ALA A 75 -4.38 7.71 11.15
N THR A 76 -3.20 7.38 10.64
CA THR A 76 -3.08 6.88 9.25
C THR A 76 -3.39 5.39 9.18
N ASN A 77 -3.79 4.89 8.01
CA ASN A 77 -4.05 3.46 7.82
C ASN A 77 -2.84 2.59 8.25
N GLY A 78 -1.61 3.08 8.03
CA GLY A 78 -0.39 2.40 8.46
C GLY A 78 -0.18 2.43 9.97
N GLU A 79 -0.48 3.55 10.62
CA GLU A 79 -0.45 3.68 12.08
C GLU A 79 -1.38 2.66 12.75
N GLU A 80 -2.59 2.52 12.22
CA GLU A 80 -3.62 1.61 12.72
C GLU A 80 -3.32 0.13 12.47
N LEU A 81 -2.81 -0.20 11.29
CA LEU A 81 -2.50 -1.56 10.88
C LEU A 81 -1.08 -2.01 11.31
N GLY A 82 -0.34 -1.16 12.02
CA GLY A 82 0.97 -1.49 12.58
C GLY A 82 2.16 -1.35 11.62
N ASP A 83 1.99 -0.66 10.50
CA ASP A 83 3.05 -0.18 9.60
C ASP A 83 3.15 1.36 9.60
N PRO A 84 3.46 2.00 10.74
CA PRO A 84 3.43 3.45 10.84
C PRO A 84 4.50 4.15 9.98
N CYS A 85 5.54 3.41 9.56
CA CYS A 85 6.60 3.90 8.71
C CYS A 85 6.37 3.63 7.22
N CYS A 86 5.26 2.97 6.85
CA CYS A 86 4.92 2.63 5.46
C CYS A 86 6.01 1.83 4.73
N THR A 87 6.63 0.91 5.46
CA THR A 87 7.74 0.08 4.97
C THR A 87 7.36 -1.38 4.78
N TRP A 88 6.20 -1.81 5.31
CA TRP A 88 5.73 -3.18 5.21
C TRP A 88 5.61 -3.61 3.75
N LYS A 89 5.90 -4.89 3.53
CA LYS A 89 5.78 -5.56 2.23
C LYS A 89 4.93 -6.81 2.41
N VAL A 90 4.18 -7.15 1.37
CA VAL A 90 3.29 -8.32 1.38
C VAL A 90 4.02 -9.56 1.88
N GLY A 91 3.46 -10.20 2.90
CA GLY A 91 4.00 -11.40 3.54
C GLY A 91 5.01 -11.15 4.67
N ALA A 92 5.41 -9.91 4.95
CA ALA A 92 6.23 -9.60 6.11
C ALA A 92 5.41 -9.72 7.41
N THR A 93 6.05 -10.19 8.48
CA THR A 93 5.43 -10.25 9.81
C THR A 93 5.76 -9.00 10.59
N LEU A 94 4.75 -8.42 11.26
CA LEU A 94 4.93 -7.33 12.21
C LEU A 94 4.90 -7.86 13.64
N SER A 95 5.68 -7.24 14.53
CA SER A 95 5.66 -7.57 15.96
C SER A 95 4.39 -7.07 16.66
N THR A 96 3.73 -6.06 16.08
CA THR A 96 2.46 -5.52 16.57
C THR A 96 1.35 -6.55 16.37
N THR A 97 0.71 -6.93 17.47
CA THR A 97 -0.38 -7.93 17.49
C THR A 97 -1.77 -7.32 17.55
N THR A 98 -1.86 -5.99 17.68
CA THR A 98 -3.12 -5.25 17.80
C THR A 98 -3.25 -4.25 16.66
N ALA A 99 -4.36 -4.30 15.92
CA ALA A 99 -4.70 -3.34 14.88
C ALA A 99 -6.08 -2.72 15.15
N THR A 100 -6.25 -1.46 14.75
CA THR A 100 -7.55 -0.76 14.73
C THR A 100 -8.17 -0.77 13.34
N HIS A 101 -9.38 -0.26 13.20
CA HIS A 101 -10.15 -0.43 11.97
C HIS A 101 -10.01 0.79 11.04
N PRO A 102 -9.26 0.68 9.91
CA PRO A 102 -8.86 1.85 9.12
C PRO A 102 -9.96 2.53 8.28
N GLY A 103 -11.17 1.96 8.32
CA GLY A 103 -12.35 2.50 7.65
C GLY A 103 -13.50 2.86 8.59
N ARG A 104 -13.24 2.96 9.90
CA ARG A 104 -14.19 3.28 10.96
C ARG A 104 -13.47 4.04 12.06
N ALA A 105 -13.71 5.35 12.09
CA ALA A 105 -13.12 6.26 13.05
C ALA A 105 -13.19 5.75 14.50
N ASP A 106 -12.04 5.66 15.13
CA ASP A 106 -11.88 5.43 16.55
C ASP A 106 -11.81 6.77 17.32
N THR A 107 -11.78 6.69 18.66
CA THR A 107 -11.61 7.87 19.53
C THR A 107 -10.24 7.82 20.18
N PHE A 108 -9.22 8.27 19.45
CA PHE A 108 -7.87 8.36 19.96
C PHE A 108 -7.66 9.59 20.85
N THR A 109 -6.93 9.42 21.94
CA THR A 109 -6.33 10.54 22.66
C THR A 109 -5.10 11.07 21.91
N ALA A 110 -4.70 12.31 22.21
CA ALA A 110 -3.48 12.88 21.63
C ALA A 110 -2.22 12.03 21.94
N ASP A 111 -2.15 11.43 23.12
CA ASP A 111 -1.05 10.54 23.50
C ASP A 111 -1.09 9.24 22.70
N GLN A 112 -2.27 8.65 22.48
CA GLN A 112 -2.42 7.47 21.61
C GLN A 112 -1.95 7.78 20.19
N LEU A 113 -2.42 8.87 19.57
CA LEU A 113 -1.98 9.29 18.24
C LEU A 113 -0.46 9.46 18.16
N LYS A 114 0.15 10.02 19.21
CA LYS A 114 1.60 10.19 19.29
C LYS A 114 2.35 8.85 19.36
N THR A 115 1.80 7.86 20.09
CA THR A 115 2.40 6.52 20.20
C THR A 115 2.29 5.72 18.91
N LEU A 116 1.30 6.00 18.06
CA LEU A 116 1.15 5.32 16.77
C LEU A 116 2.18 5.76 15.74
N LYS A 117 2.71 6.99 15.84
CA LYS A 117 3.62 7.56 14.84
C LYS A 117 4.87 6.70 14.65
N CYS A 118 5.40 6.72 13.42
CA CYS A 118 6.64 6.04 13.09
C CYS A 118 7.76 6.49 14.03
N THR A 119 8.27 5.56 14.82
CA THR A 119 9.52 5.77 15.54
C THR A 119 10.64 5.36 14.60
N THR A 120 11.17 6.31 13.84
CA THR A 120 12.55 6.15 13.35
C THR A 120 13.40 6.02 14.60
N SER A 121 13.84 4.80 14.91
CA SER A 121 14.74 4.53 16.02
C SER A 121 15.84 5.60 16.00
N PRO A 122 16.11 6.32 17.12
CA PRO A 122 17.34 7.08 17.21
C PRO A 122 18.46 6.05 17.20
N SER A 123 18.98 5.74 16.01
CA SER A 123 20.23 5.01 15.88
C SER A 123 21.24 5.79 16.71
N THR A 124 21.68 5.18 17.81
CA THR A 124 22.82 5.61 18.58
C THR A 124 23.94 5.96 17.60
N THR A 125 24.37 7.23 17.64
CA THR A 125 25.65 7.75 17.15
C THR A 125 26.37 6.87 16.12
N ALA A 126 25.92 6.90 14.87
CA ALA A 126 26.80 6.55 13.76
C ALA A 126 27.83 7.68 13.63
N LYS A 127 29.05 7.42 14.12
CA LYS A 127 30.27 8.16 13.76
C LYS A 127 30.23 8.44 12.24
N PRO A 128 30.49 9.68 11.77
CA PRO A 128 30.52 9.92 10.33
C PRO A 128 31.69 9.13 9.75
N LEU A 129 31.40 8.06 9.02
CA LEU A 129 32.36 7.48 8.10
C LEU A 129 32.38 8.41 6.88
N VAL A 130 33.35 9.32 6.89
CA VAL A 130 33.76 10.07 5.72
C VAL A 130 34.05 9.08 4.58
N SER A 131 33.24 9.13 3.53
CA SER A 131 33.63 8.59 2.22
C SER A 131 33.45 9.73 1.21
N ALA A 132 34.55 10.44 1.02
CA ALA A 132 34.72 11.40 -0.04
C ALA A 132 34.94 10.63 -1.35
N ALA A 133 34.08 10.88 -2.35
CA ALA A 133 34.42 10.73 -3.75
C ALA A 133 33.46 11.55 -4.63
N THR A 134 33.79 12.83 -4.78
CA THR A 134 33.57 13.64 -5.98
C THR A 134 34.12 12.83 -7.19
N THR A 135 33.50 12.75 -8.37
CA THR A 135 33.61 13.78 -9.41
C THR A 135 32.66 13.46 -10.58
N SER A 136 32.07 14.53 -11.12
CA SER A 136 31.37 14.64 -12.39
C SER A 136 32.11 14.04 -13.58
N SER A 137 31.38 13.60 -14.60
CA SER A 137 31.88 13.55 -15.98
C SER A 137 30.75 13.81 -16.97
N SER A 138 30.81 14.98 -17.60
CA SER A 138 29.98 15.41 -18.71
C SER A 138 30.38 14.65 -19.97
N VAL A 139 29.43 14.01 -20.65
CA VAL A 139 29.64 13.46 -22.00
C VAL A 139 29.28 14.52 -23.04
N VAL A 140 30.29 15.18 -23.59
CA VAL A 140 30.19 16.01 -24.79
C VAL A 140 30.34 15.11 -26.01
N PHE A 141 29.26 14.91 -26.77
CA PHE A 141 29.33 14.36 -28.12
C PHE A 141 29.43 15.51 -29.11
N ALA A 142 30.65 15.78 -29.58
CA ALA A 142 30.90 16.56 -30.79
C ALA A 142 31.13 15.57 -31.94
N VAL A 143 30.24 15.56 -32.93
CA VAL A 143 30.52 14.97 -34.25
C VAL A 143 30.37 16.07 -35.29
N ALA A 144 31.49 16.29 -35.98
CA ALA A 144 31.73 17.35 -36.93
C ALA A 144 30.92 17.15 -38.23
N ALA A 145 30.52 18.29 -38.80
CA ALA A 145 30.00 18.40 -40.15
C ALA A 145 31.09 18.09 -41.19
N ALA A 146 30.73 17.31 -42.21
CA ALA A 146 31.43 17.27 -43.48
C ALA A 146 30.42 17.60 -44.59
N ALA A 147 30.57 18.81 -45.15
CA ALA A 147 29.91 19.22 -46.37
C ALA A 147 30.62 18.58 -47.56
N VAL A 148 29.85 17.99 -48.49
CA VAL A 148 30.28 17.80 -49.89
C VAL A 148 29.12 18.23 -50.77
N ALA A 149 29.32 19.35 -51.45
CA ALA A 149 28.51 19.81 -52.56
C ALA A 149 29.03 19.17 -53.86
N LEU A 150 28.13 18.72 -54.74
CA LEU A 150 28.28 18.65 -56.21
C LEU A 150 26.89 18.29 -56.78
N PHE A 151 26.12 19.24 -57.34
CA PHE A 151 26.00 19.57 -58.76
C PHE A 151 25.67 18.36 -59.67
N VAL A 152 24.49 18.40 -60.33
CA VAL A 152 24.27 18.40 -61.80
C VAL A 152 22.89 17.79 -62.15
N GLN A 153 22.09 18.64 -62.83
CA GLN A 153 20.91 18.43 -63.71
C GLN A 153 19.59 17.90 -63.11
#